data_AF-A0AA37SBM6-F1
#
_entry.id   AF-A0AA37SBM6-F1
#
_cell.length_a   1.000
_cell.length_b   1.000
_cell.length_c   1.000
_cell.angle_alpha   90.00
_cell.angle_beta   90.00
_cell.angle_gamma   90.00
#
_symmetry.space_group_name_H-M   'P 1'
#
loop_
_entity.id
_entity.type
_entity.pdbx_description
1 polymer ?
#
loop_
_entity_poly.entity_id
_entity_poly.type
_entity_poly.pdbx_seq_one_letter_code
_entity_poly.pdbx_strand_id
1 'polypeptide(L)'
;MKKLSTLLLTTVLVSSVGGFAITSYADEVVVPVSQQSPELQDIPRPSNGMNMKAVESKYGIPVSTSGPVGKPPITTWEYDLFTVYFEHNLVIHTVLKHNPQ
;
A
#
# COMPACT_ATOMS: atom_id res chain seq x y z
N MET A 1 -57.25 -55.71 44.51
CA MET A 1 -57.66 -54.98 45.73
C MET A 1 -57.18 -53.54 45.61
N LYS A 2 -58.09 -52.56 45.77
CA LYS A 2 -57.91 -51.22 46.38
C LYS A 2 -56.62 -50.42 46.01
N LYS A 3 -56.60 -49.17 45.53
CA LYS A 3 -57.58 -48.06 45.46
C LYS A 3 -56.85 -46.82 44.86
N LEU A 4 -57.61 -45.96 44.15
CA LEU A 4 -57.64 -44.47 44.27
C LEU A 4 -56.38 -43.68 43.82
N SER A 5 -56.39 -42.98 42.67
CA SER A 5 -56.94 -41.61 42.40
C SER A 5 -56.21 -40.47 43.14
N THR A 6 -56.01 -39.34 42.41
CA THR A 6 -55.59 -37.97 42.85
C THR A 6 -54.07 -37.75 42.75
N LEU A 7 -53.45 -36.67 42.24
CA LEU A 7 -53.77 -35.39 41.55
C LEU A 7 -52.41 -34.63 41.47
N LEU A 8 -52.25 -33.70 40.51
CA LEU A 8 -51.42 -32.47 40.50
C LEU A 8 -50.41 -32.33 39.33
N LEU A 9 -50.91 -31.71 38.26
CA LEU A 9 -50.47 -30.39 37.80
C LEU A 9 -48.97 -30.06 37.96
N THR A 10 -48.18 -30.24 36.90
CA THR A 10 -46.94 -29.49 36.69
C THR A 10 -46.78 -29.12 35.22
N THR A 11 -47.39 -28.01 34.83
CA THR A 11 -46.90 -27.19 33.70
C THR A 11 -45.54 -26.61 34.09
N VAL A 12 -44.48 -27.03 33.42
CA VAL A 12 -43.22 -26.27 33.40
C VAL A 12 -42.81 -26.03 31.95
N LEU A 13 -43.07 -24.79 31.54
CA LEU A 13 -42.58 -24.11 30.36
C LEU A 13 -41.10 -23.75 30.58
N VAL A 14 -40.16 -24.31 29.81
CA VAL A 14 -38.84 -23.69 29.60
C VAL A 14 -38.40 -23.92 28.16
N SER A 15 -38.78 -22.98 27.29
CA SER A 15 -38.14 -22.80 25.98
C SER A 15 -36.86 -22.00 26.19
N SER A 16 -35.78 -22.66 26.61
CA SER A 16 -34.45 -22.04 26.65
C SER A 16 -33.85 -22.02 25.24
N VAL A 17 -34.20 -21.01 24.45
CA VAL A 17 -33.41 -20.63 23.27
C VAL A 17 -32.11 -20.03 23.81
N GLY A 18 -31.12 -20.89 24.08
CA GLY A 18 -29.77 -20.47 24.39
C GLY A 18 -29.19 -19.77 23.18
N GLY A 19 -29.00 -18.45 23.28
CA GLY A 19 -28.39 -17.63 22.24
C GLY A 19 -27.00 -18.16 21.90
N PHE A 20 -26.82 -18.59 20.66
CA PHE A 20 -25.49 -18.84 20.11
C PHE A 20 -24.76 -17.50 20.00
N ALA A 21 -23.81 -17.26 20.90
CA ALA A 21 -22.85 -16.16 20.75
C ALA A 21 -21.87 -16.53 19.64
N ILE A 22 -22.11 -15.98 18.44
CA ILE A 22 -21.18 -16.11 17.31
C ILE A 22 -19.98 -15.23 17.63
N THR A 23 -18.86 -15.82 18.03
CA THR A 23 -17.60 -15.09 18.16
C THR A 23 -17.03 -14.87 16.77
N SER A 24 -16.94 -13.61 16.33
CA SER A 24 -16.27 -13.23 15.09
C SER A 24 -14.76 -13.15 15.33
N TYR A 25 -13.97 -13.81 14.48
CA TYR A 25 -12.52 -13.64 14.43
C TYR A 25 -12.18 -12.69 13.28
N ALA A 26 -11.35 -11.68 13.57
CA ALA A 26 -10.77 -10.80 12.55
C ALA A 26 -9.27 -11.11 12.46
N ASP A 27 -8.77 -11.28 11.24
CA ASP A 27 -7.36 -11.55 10.98
C ASP A 27 -6.65 -10.23 10.68
N GLU A 28 -5.52 -9.97 11.36
CA GLU A 28 -4.70 -8.80 11.12
C GLU A 28 -3.55 -9.18 10.18
N VAL A 29 -3.71 -8.86 8.90
CA VAL A 29 -2.66 -9.07 7.89
C VAL A 29 -1.82 -7.81 7.77
N VAL A 30 -0.64 -7.82 8.39
CA VAL A 30 0.36 -6.76 8.22
C VAL A 30 1.08 -6.98 6.89
N VAL A 31 0.87 -6.07 5.94
CA VAL A 31 1.66 -6.03 4.70
C VAL A 31 2.93 -5.23 4.99
N PRO A 32 4.12 -5.86 5.00
CA PRO A 32 5.36 -5.11 5.21
C PRO A 32 5.59 -4.15 4.04
N VAL A 33 6.14 -2.97 4.34
CA VAL A 33 6.65 -2.09 3.30
C VAL A 33 7.80 -2.79 2.59
N SER A 34 7.65 -3.02 1.29
CA SER A 34 8.74 -3.55 0.48
C SER A 34 9.84 -2.50 0.40
N GLN A 35 11.00 -2.76 0.99
CA GLN A 35 12.17 -1.91 0.82
C GLN A 35 12.73 -2.19 -0.58
N GLN A 36 13.05 -1.14 -1.34
CA GLN A 36 13.84 -1.32 -2.56
C GLN A 36 15.15 -2.01 -2.20
N SER A 37 15.57 -2.98 -3.02
CA SER A 37 16.74 -3.84 -2.77
C SER A 37 17.93 -3.02 -2.24
N PRO A 38 18.66 -3.48 -1.21
CA PRO A 38 19.81 -2.75 -0.65
C PRO A 38 20.80 -2.27 -1.73
N GLU A 39 20.98 -3.07 -2.78
CA GLU A 39 21.83 -2.76 -3.94
C GLU A 39 21.39 -1.52 -4.74
N LEU A 40 20.10 -1.17 -4.69
CA LEU A 40 19.55 0.02 -5.32
C LEU A 40 19.73 1.29 -4.46
N GLN A 41 20.05 1.16 -3.17
CA GLN A 41 20.18 2.34 -2.30
C GLN A 41 21.39 3.19 -2.66
N ASP A 42 22.48 2.55 -3.08
CA ASP A 42 23.76 3.20 -3.36
C ASP A 42 23.83 3.90 -4.74
N ILE A 43 22.79 3.77 -5.58
CA ILE A 43 22.76 4.42 -6.89
C ILE A 43 22.62 5.95 -6.72
N PRO A 44 23.63 6.76 -7.12
CA PRO A 44 23.55 8.22 -7.04
C PRO A 44 22.43 8.73 -7.93
N ARG A 45 21.59 9.61 -7.38
CA ARG A 45 20.41 10.12 -8.08
C ARG A 45 20.08 11.57 -7.69
N PRO A 46 19.43 12.34 -8.57
CA PRO A 46 18.96 13.69 -8.25
C PRO A 46 18.10 13.72 -6.99
N SER A 47 18.41 14.67 -6.10
CA SER A 47 17.58 14.98 -4.94
C SER A 47 16.38 15.84 -5.34
N ASN A 48 15.30 15.75 -4.57
CA ASN A 48 14.15 16.65 -4.71
C ASN A 48 14.61 18.12 -4.63
N GLY A 49 14.01 18.98 -5.45
CA GLY A 49 14.33 20.41 -5.55
C GLY A 49 15.59 20.75 -6.37
N MET A 50 16.36 19.77 -6.85
CA MET A 50 17.47 20.04 -7.76
C MET A 50 16.93 20.62 -9.07
N ASN A 51 17.59 21.63 -9.64
CA ASN A 51 17.15 22.20 -10.91
C ASN A 51 17.65 21.38 -12.11
N MET A 52 16.95 21.46 -13.25
CA MET A 52 17.29 20.72 -14.48
C MET A 52 18.77 20.87 -14.90
N LYS A 53 19.31 22.10 -14.86
CA LYS A 53 20.71 22.36 -15.23
C LYS A 53 21.70 21.66 -14.29
N ALA A 54 21.40 21.63 -12.99
CA ALA A 54 22.23 20.94 -12.01
C ALA A 54 22.14 19.42 -12.17
N VAL A 55 20.97 18.88 -12.54
CA VAL A 55 20.81 17.47 -12.89
C VAL A 55 21.68 17.14 -14.10
N GLU A 56 21.52 17.86 -15.21
CA GLU A 56 22.28 17.63 -16.43
C GLU A 56 23.80 17.76 -16.21
N SER A 57 24.23 18.78 -15.45
CA SER A 57 25.64 18.98 -15.13
C SER A 57 26.24 17.86 -14.29
N LYS A 58 25.45 17.17 -13.45
CA LYS A 58 25.93 16.14 -12.52
C LYS A 58 25.78 14.72 -13.06
N TYR A 59 24.73 14.47 -13.83
CA TYR A 59 24.35 13.13 -14.31
C TYR A 59 24.47 12.97 -15.83
N GLY A 60 24.77 14.05 -16.56
CA GLY A 60 24.91 14.04 -18.01
C GLY A 60 23.58 14.28 -18.74
N ILE A 61 23.60 14.08 -20.05
CA ILE A 61 22.43 14.23 -20.90
C ILE A 61 21.53 13.01 -20.72
N PRO A 62 20.21 13.17 -20.54
CA PRO A 62 19.29 12.05 -20.44
C PRO A 62 19.23 11.24 -21.75
N VAL A 63 18.97 9.94 -21.64
CA VAL A 63 18.75 9.01 -22.77
C VAL A 63 17.51 9.43 -23.56
N SER A 64 16.46 9.86 -22.86
CA SER A 64 15.25 10.37 -23.49
C SER A 64 14.57 11.43 -22.62
N THR A 65 13.80 12.30 -23.26
CA THR A 65 13.02 13.35 -22.59
C THR A 65 11.60 13.35 -23.14
N SER A 66 10.59 13.51 -22.27
CA SER A 66 9.18 13.63 -22.65
C SER A 66 8.44 14.71 -21.86
N GLY A 67 7.37 15.24 -22.44
CA GLY A 67 6.57 16.34 -21.88
C GLY A 67 7.01 17.74 -22.35
N PRO A 68 6.57 18.81 -21.67
CA PRO A 68 5.75 18.79 -20.46
C PRO A 68 4.30 18.38 -20.72
N VAL A 69 3.68 17.68 -19.78
CA VAL A 69 2.25 17.32 -19.79
C VAL A 69 1.53 17.81 -18.53
N GLY A 70 0.25 18.17 -18.66
CA GLY A 70 -0.62 18.51 -17.53
C GLY A 70 -0.48 19.92 -16.97
N LYS A 71 -1.17 20.15 -15.84
CA LYS A 71 -1.10 21.35 -14.99
C LYS A 71 -1.09 20.87 -13.52
N PRO A 72 0.00 21.07 -12.76
CA PRO A 72 1.25 21.73 -13.17
C PRO A 72 2.01 20.94 -14.26
N PRO A 73 2.87 21.60 -15.05
CA PRO A 73 3.56 20.96 -16.17
C PRO A 73 4.64 20.00 -15.68
N ILE A 74 4.52 18.72 -16.05
CA ILE A 74 5.50 17.67 -15.69
C ILE A 74 6.34 17.27 -16.89
N THR A 75 7.67 17.39 -16.75
CA THR A 75 8.66 16.91 -17.72
C THR A 75 9.35 15.67 -17.16
N THR A 76 9.60 14.68 -18.00
CA THR A 76 10.25 13.43 -17.60
C THR A 76 11.56 13.28 -18.36
N TRP A 77 12.64 13.03 -17.64
CA TRP A 77 13.94 12.68 -18.21
C TRP A 77 14.32 11.25 -17.80
N GLU A 78 14.69 10.42 -18.76
CA GLU A 78 15.13 9.06 -18.51
C GLU A 78 16.66 8.94 -18.59
N TYR A 79 17.23 8.29 -17.60
CA TYR A 79 18.62 7.82 -17.57
C TYR A 79 18.63 6.29 -17.58
N ASP A 80 19.81 5.68 -17.70
CA ASP A 80 19.93 4.22 -17.76
C ASP A 80 19.42 3.53 -16.50
N LEU A 81 19.69 4.11 -15.31
CA LEU A 81 19.38 3.50 -14.02
C LEU A 81 18.15 4.12 -13.33
N PHE A 82 17.67 5.27 -13.78
CA PHE A 82 16.58 5.98 -13.13
C PHE A 82 15.85 6.94 -14.07
N THR A 83 14.66 7.35 -13.65
CA THR A 83 13.83 8.36 -14.32
C THR A 83 13.61 9.53 -13.37
N VAL A 84 13.76 10.76 -13.87
CA VAL A 84 13.62 11.99 -13.11
C VAL A 84 12.39 12.74 -13.61
N TYR A 85 11.51 13.11 -12.69
CA TYR A 85 10.32 13.91 -12.95
C TYR A 85 10.54 15.33 -12.45
N PHE A 86 10.29 16.29 -13.32
CA PHE A 86 10.40 17.70 -13.04
C PHE A 86 9.03 18.35 -13.09
N GLU A 87 8.74 19.20 -12.12
CA GLU A 87 7.71 20.22 -12.25
C GLU A 87 8.41 21.55 -12.59
N HIS A 88 8.02 22.17 -13.70
CA HIS A 88 8.77 23.29 -14.27
C HIS A 88 10.26 22.93 -14.46
N ASN A 89 11.15 23.49 -13.61
CA ASN A 89 12.59 23.25 -13.66
C ASN A 89 13.13 22.50 -12.43
N LEU A 90 12.28 22.05 -11.49
CA LEU A 90 12.69 21.43 -10.24
C LEU A 90 12.34 19.94 -10.21
N VAL A 91 13.26 19.11 -9.72
CA VAL A 91 13.01 17.69 -9.47
C VAL A 91 11.92 17.56 -8.40
N ILE A 92 10.85 16.86 -8.74
CA ILE A 92 9.82 16.46 -7.77
C ILE A 92 9.99 15.01 -7.34
N HIS A 93 10.44 14.12 -8.24
CA HIS A 93 10.67 12.72 -7.94
C HIS A 93 11.76 12.11 -8.81
N THR A 94 12.48 11.13 -8.25
CA THR A 94 13.40 10.28 -8.98
C THR A 94 13.07 8.82 -8.68
N VAL A 95 12.85 8.02 -9.72
CA VAL A 95 12.45 6.61 -9.62
C VAL A 95 13.56 5.75 -10.20
N LEU A 96 14.06 4.78 -9.43
CA LEU A 96 15.04 3.81 -9.92
C LEU A 96 14.36 2.81 -10.85
N LYS A 97 15.02 2.48 -11.97
CA LYS A 97 14.55 1.43 -12.87
C LYS A 97 14.78 0.07 -12.20
N HIS A 98 13.71 -0.69 -12.02
CA HIS A 98 13.83 -2.08 -11.58
C HIS A 98 14.27 -2.91 -12.78
N ASN A 99 15.39 -3.64 -12.64
CA ASN A 99 15.76 -4.67 -13.61
C ASN A 99 15.28 -6.01 -13.03
N PRO A 100 14.14 -6.56 -13.49
CA PRO A 100 13.70 -7.87 -13.03
C PRO A 100 14.75 -8.91 -13.45
N GLN A 101 15.29 -9.63 -12.47
CA GLN A 101 16.10 -10.82 -12.67
C GLN A 101 15.18 -12.04 -12.77
#